data_AF-A0A6I7Q0B2-F1
#
_entry.id   AF-A0A6I7Q0B2-F1
#
_cell.length_a   1.000
_cell.length_b   1.000
_cell.length_c   1.000
_cell.angle_alpha   90.00
_cell.angle_beta   90.00
_cell.angle_gamma   90.00
#
_symmetry.space_group_name_H-M   'P 1'
#
loop_
_entity.id
_entity.type
_entity.pdbx_description
1 polymer ?
#
loop_
_entity_poly.entity_id
_entity_poly.type
_entity_poly.pdbx_seq_one_letter_code
_entity_poly.pdbx_strand_id
1 'polypeptide(L)'
;MFHTGYSILVLSMLLAWSSLLLGLSLFSLRSPLAFAQWVGPYFWLKNRFSWTEKTDRRFSYASGLLLLAGMASSKFILGGVFVTAAFRLWASPFAFLFQP
;
A
#
# COMPACT_ATOMS: atom_id res chain seq x y z
N MET A 1 27.16 -10.56 2.27
CA MET A 1 26.76 -9.62 3.34
C MET A 1 26.05 -8.36 2.86
N PHE A 2 26.30 -7.86 1.63
CA PHE A 2 25.63 -6.66 1.11
C PHE A 2 24.16 -6.85 0.69
N HIS A 3 23.72 -8.05 0.29
CA HIS A 3 22.34 -8.29 -0.16
C HIS A 3 21.28 -8.26 0.96
N THR A 4 21.62 -8.63 2.19
CA THR A 4 20.69 -8.65 3.33
C THR A 4 20.28 -7.24 3.76
N GLY A 5 21.17 -6.26 3.67
CA GLY A 5 20.88 -4.86 4.00
C GLY A 5 19.84 -4.22 3.08
N TYR A 6 19.97 -4.44 1.75
CA TYR A 6 19.00 -3.92 0.78
C TYR A 6 17.61 -4.52 0.95
N SER A 7 17.50 -5.82 1.26
CA SER A 7 16.21 -6.46 1.48
C SER A 7 15.47 -5.90 2.71
N ILE A 8 16.19 -5.62 3.80
CA ILE A 8 15.61 -5.02 5.00
C ILE A 8 15.16 -3.59 4.71
N LEU A 9 15.98 -2.79 4.03
CA LEU A 9 15.67 -1.39 3.70
C LEU A 9 14.43 -1.29 2.79
N VAL A 10 14.32 -2.18 1.79
CA VAL A 10 13.14 -2.27 0.91
C VAL A 10 11.90 -2.72 1.69
N LEU A 11 12.03 -3.73 2.57
CA LEU A 11 10.93 -4.18 3.42
C LEU A 11 10.42 -3.05 4.34
N SER A 12 11.31 -2.34 5.02
CA SER A 12 10.96 -1.21 5.88
C SER A 12 10.30 -0.07 5.10
N MET A 13 10.79 0.24 3.90
CA MET A 13 10.23 1.29 3.05
C MET A 13 8.85 0.93 2.51
N LEU A 14 8.63 -0.32 2.10
CA LEU A 14 7.31 -0.83 1.72
C LEU A 14 6.33 -0.83 2.90
N LEU A 15 6.79 -1.20 4.10
CA LEU A 15 5.96 -1.18 5.30
C LEU A 15 5.55 0.25 5.67
N ALA A 16 6.49 1.19 5.62
CA ALA A 16 6.23 2.62 5.84
C ALA A 16 5.22 3.16 4.81
N TRP A 17 5.38 2.79 3.54
CA TRP A 17 4.45 3.14 2.47
C TRP A 17 3.04 2.59 2.70
N SER A 18 2.91 1.32 3.09
CA SER A 18 1.62 0.72 3.41
C SER A 18 0.94 1.40 4.60
N SER A 19 1.68 1.79 5.64
CA SER A 19 1.13 2.55 6.78
C SER A 19 0.65 3.94 6.37
N LEU A 20 1.38 4.61 5.47
CA LEU A 20 0.99 5.90 4.90
C LEU A 20 -0.30 5.79 4.08
N LEU A 21 -0.40 4.77 3.23
CA LEU A 21 -1.62 4.48 2.45
C LEU A 21 -2.82 4.18 3.34
N LEU A 22 -2.63 3.44 4.43
CA LEU A 22 -3.68 3.17 5.41
C LEU A 22 -4.18 4.47 6.07
N GLY A 23 -3.25 5.32 6.52
CA GLY A 23 -3.58 6.61 7.12
C GLY A 23 -4.38 7.50 6.17
N LEU A 24 -3.95 7.60 4.92
CA LEU A 24 -4.66 8.36 3.88
C LEU A 24 -6.03 7.76 3.55
N SER A 25 -6.15 6.43 3.52
CA SER A 25 -7.44 5.76 3.30
C SER A 25 -8.41 6.03 4.47
N LEU A 26 -7.97 5.92 5.72
CA LEU A 26 -8.78 6.27 6.90
C LEU A 26 -9.16 7.75 6.92
N PHE A 27 -8.25 8.65 6.52
CA PHE A 27 -8.54 10.08 6.39
C PHE A 27 -9.63 10.35 5.34
N SER A 28 -9.57 9.67 4.20
CA SER A 28 -10.60 9.76 3.15
C SER A 28 -11.99 9.27 3.59
N LEU A 29 -12.03 8.28 4.49
CA LEU A 29 -13.27 7.72 5.04
C LEU A 29 -13.85 8.60 6.15
N ARG A 30 -12.99 9.13 7.04
CA ARG A 30 -13.40 9.92 8.20
C ARG A 30 -13.86 11.33 7.82
N SER A 31 -13.20 11.96 6.87
CA SER A 31 -13.49 13.35 6.48
C SER A 31 -13.32 13.54 4.97
N PRO A 32 -14.26 13.04 4.16
CA PRO A 32 -14.11 13.01 2.70
C PRO A 32 -13.98 14.41 2.07
N LEU A 33 -14.69 15.40 2.62
CA LEU A 33 -14.60 16.79 2.16
C LEU A 33 -13.20 17.40 2.41
N ALA A 34 -12.62 17.16 3.59
CA ALA A 34 -11.28 17.64 3.93
C ALA A 34 -10.20 16.90 3.13
N PHE A 35 -10.37 15.59 2.94
CA PHE A 35 -9.48 14.78 2.10
C PHE A 35 -9.46 15.30 0.65
N ALA A 36 -10.63 15.58 0.09
CA ALA A 36 -10.72 16.02 -1.29
C ALA A 36 -10.07 17.40 -1.50
N GLN A 37 -10.17 18.31 -0.52
CA GLN A 37 -9.44 19.58 -0.55
C GLN A 37 -7.91 19.40 -0.49
N TRP A 38 -7.43 18.32 0.12
CA TRP A 38 -6.00 18.03 0.26
C TRP A 38 -5.38 17.44 -1.02
N VAL A 39 -6.18 16.79 -1.86
CA VAL A 39 -5.73 16.16 -3.10
C VAL A 39 -5.65 17.21 -4.22
N GLY A 40 -4.47 17.76 -4.52
CA GLY A 40 -4.29 18.79 -5.56
C GLY A 40 -4.99 18.53 -6.92
N PRO A 41 -4.97 17.30 -7.47
CA PRO A 41 -5.70 16.95 -8.69
C PRO A 41 -7.22 17.16 -8.58
N TYR A 42 -7.78 17.03 -7.37
CA TYR A 42 -9.20 17.20 -7.13
C TYR A 42 -9.64 18.65 -7.33
N PHE A 43 -8.83 19.63 -6.90
CA PHE A 43 -9.16 21.05 -7.10
C PHE A 43 -9.20 21.40 -8.60
N TRP A 44 -8.27 20.83 -9.36
CA TRP A 44 -8.24 20.96 -10.83
C TRP A 44 -9.44 20.28 -11.50
N LEU A 45 -9.79 19.04 -11.10
CA LEU A 45 -10.96 18.31 -11.60
C LEU A 45 -12.27 19.03 -11.26
N LYS A 46 -12.39 19.52 -10.03
CA LYS A 46 -13.58 20.23 -9.54
C LYS A 46 -13.82 21.52 -10.33
N ASN A 47 -12.76 22.32 -10.54
CA ASN A 47 -12.86 23.56 -11.31
C ASN A 47 -13.18 23.31 -12.80
N ARG A 48 -12.81 22.13 -13.33
CA ARG A 48 -13.02 21.82 -14.74
C ARG A 48 -14.36 21.18 -15.07
N PHE A 49 -14.95 20.44 -14.13
CA PHE A 49 -16.17 19.66 -14.35
C PHE A 49 -17.38 20.11 -13.51
N SER A 50 -17.27 21.23 -12.77
CA SER A 50 -18.37 21.78 -11.96
C SER A 50 -19.03 20.74 -11.04
N TRP A 51 -18.20 19.93 -10.36
CA TRP A 51 -18.68 18.81 -9.54
C TRP A 51 -19.55 19.29 -8.37
N THR A 52 -20.65 18.56 -8.17
CA THR A 52 -21.55 18.76 -7.03
C THR A 52 -20.99 18.07 -5.77
N GLU A 53 -21.41 18.50 -4.58
CA GLU A 53 -20.99 17.89 -3.31
C GLU A 53 -21.19 16.36 -3.24
N LYS A 54 -22.18 15.83 -3.98
CA LYS A 54 -22.42 14.39 -4.06
C LYS A 54 -21.31 13.67 -4.83
N THR A 55 -20.78 14.29 -5.88
CA THR A 55 -19.64 13.79 -6.66
C THR A 55 -18.34 13.89 -5.87
N ASP A 56 -18.17 14.98 -5.12
CA ASP A 56 -17.05 15.22 -4.20
C ASP A 56 -16.86 14.08 -3.19
N ARG A 57 -17.95 13.67 -2.53
CA ARG A 57 -17.93 12.53 -1.60
C ARG A 57 -17.59 11.21 -2.31
N ARG A 58 -18.19 10.95 -3.46
CA ARG A 58 -17.95 9.72 -4.24
C ARG A 58 -16.51 9.60 -4.71
N PHE A 59 -15.92 10.71 -5.17
CA PHE A 59 -14.51 10.76 -5.55
C PHE A 59 -13.63 10.42 -4.34
N SER A 60 -13.85 11.09 -3.19
CA SER A 60 -13.08 10.81 -1.97
C SER A 60 -13.14 9.34 -1.56
N TYR A 61 -14.33 8.72 -1.57
CA TYR A 61 -14.49 7.29 -1.29
C TYR A 61 -13.78 6.41 -2.33
N ALA A 62 -13.88 6.73 -3.61
CA ALA A 62 -13.22 5.98 -4.68
C ALA A 62 -11.69 6.04 -4.54
N SER A 63 -11.13 7.23 -4.28
CA SER A 63 -9.70 7.38 -3.98
C SER A 63 -9.30 6.65 -2.69
N GLY A 64 -10.14 6.67 -1.66
CA GLY A 64 -9.94 5.92 -0.42
C GLY A 64 -9.88 4.41 -0.62
N LEU A 65 -10.79 3.87 -1.43
CA LEU A 65 -10.83 2.46 -1.82
C LEU A 65 -9.61 2.07 -2.68
N LEU A 66 -9.19 2.95 -3.59
CA LEU A 66 -7.96 2.77 -4.39
C LEU A 66 -6.72 2.69 -3.51
N LEU A 67 -6.60 3.58 -2.51
CA LEU A 67 -5.52 3.57 -1.53
C LEU A 67 -5.55 2.29 -0.68
N LEU A 68 -6.74 1.83 -0.29
CA LEU A 68 -6.93 0.59 0.45
C LEU A 68 -6.52 -0.64 -0.38
N ALA A 69 -6.90 -0.66 -1.67
CA ALA A 69 -6.50 -1.70 -2.61
C ALA A 69 -4.99 -1.72 -2.84
N GLY A 70 -4.35 -0.54 -2.95
CA GLY A 70 -2.88 -0.42 -3.00
C GLY A 70 -2.21 -0.93 -1.71
N MET A 71 -2.80 -0.65 -0.54
CA MET A 71 -2.32 -1.22 0.73
C MET A 71 -2.46 -2.76 0.75
N ALA A 72 -3.60 -3.29 0.30
CA ALA A 72 -3.81 -4.74 0.25
C ALA A 72 -2.83 -5.43 -0.70
N SER A 73 -2.60 -4.85 -1.89
CA SER A 73 -1.63 -5.33 -2.87
C SER A 73 -0.20 -5.32 -2.31
N SER A 74 0.22 -4.22 -1.68
CA SER A 74 1.56 -4.15 -1.05
C SER A 74 1.73 -5.17 0.09
N LYS A 75 0.71 -5.40 0.91
CA LYS A 75 0.72 -6.46 1.94
C LYS A 75 0.76 -7.86 1.33
N PHE A 76 0.09 -8.09 0.22
CA PHE A 76 0.14 -9.37 -0.51
C PHE A 76 1.55 -9.65 -1.04
N ILE A 77 2.21 -8.65 -1.63
CA ILE A 77 3.60 -8.76 -2.11
C ILE A 77 4.54 -9.00 -0.93
N LEU A 78 4.42 -8.23 0.15
CA LEU A 78 5.23 -8.41 1.38
C LEU A 78 5.04 -9.81 1.98
N GLY A 79 3.80 -10.28 2.04
CA GLY A 79 3.46 -11.63 2.49
C GLY A 79 4.09 -12.70 1.60
N GLY A 80 4.00 -12.56 0.27
CA GLY A 80 4.62 -13.48 -0.68
C GLY A 80 6.15 -13.52 -0.57
N VAL A 81 6.80 -12.36 -0.40
CA VAL A 81 8.25 -12.27 -0.17
C VAL A 81 8.63 -12.93 1.16
N PHE A 82 7.86 -12.68 2.23
CA PHE A 82 8.11 -13.27 3.54
C PHE A 82 7.93 -14.79 3.53
N VAL A 83 6.85 -15.30 2.91
CA VAL A 83 6.61 -16.74 2.73
C VAL A 83 7.73 -17.37 1.91
N THR A 84 8.13 -16.76 0.79
CA THR A 84 9.24 -17.26 -0.04
C THR A 84 10.57 -17.27 0.74
N ALA A 85 10.84 -16.23 1.54
CA ALA A 85 12.02 -16.17 2.40
C ALA A 85 11.97 -17.23 3.51
N ALA A 86 10.81 -17.45 4.13
CA ALA A 86 10.60 -18.49 5.13
C ALA A 86 10.80 -19.89 4.55
N PHE A 87 10.28 -20.17 3.35
CA PHE A 87 10.52 -21.44 2.65
C PHE A 87 12.00 -21.61 2.27
N ARG A 88 12.71 -20.54 1.85
CA ARG A 88 14.16 -20.63 1.59
C ARG A 88 14.95 -20.91 2.87
N LEU A 89 14.60 -20.25 3.97
CA LEU A 89 15.22 -20.50 5.29
C LEU A 89 14.87 -21.89 5.83
N TRP A 90 13.67 -22.40 5.55
CA TRP A 90 13.23 -23.73 5.95
C TRP A 90 13.81 -24.85 5.07
N ALA A 91 14.05 -24.58 3.78
CA ALA A 91 14.79 -25.47 2.89
C ALA A 91 16.30 -25.49 3.22
N SER A 92 16.83 -24.43 3.84
CA SER A 92 18.26 -24.23 4.10
C SER A 92 18.93 -25.11 5.20
N PRO A 93 18.26 -25.87 6.09
CA PRO A 93 18.94 -26.79 7.00
C PRO A 93 18.61 -28.27 6.75
N PHE A 94 17.65 -28.61 5.88
CA PHE A 94 17.28 -30.00 5.60
C PHE A 94 17.63 -30.46 4.17
N ALA A 95 18.02 -29.54 3.28
CA ALA A 95 18.44 -29.90 1.92
C ALA A 95 19.68 -30.81 1.86
N PHE A 96 20.53 -30.84 2.90
CA PHE A 96 21.68 -31.76 2.96
C PHE A 96 21.29 -33.22 3.27
N LEU A 97 20.09 -33.46 3.81
CA LEU A 97 19.61 -34.80 4.18
C LEU A 97 18.84 -35.50 3.04
N PHE A 98 18.53 -34.78 1.96
CA PHE A 98 17.76 -35.29 0.81
C PHE A 98 18.51 -35.14 -0.53
N GLN A 99 19.81 -34.82 -0.49
CA GLN A 99 20.68 -35.04 -1.64
C GLN A 99 20.95 -36.56 -1.73
N PRO A 100 20.71 -37.21 -2.90
CA PRO A 100 21.02 -38.62 -3.08
C PRO A 100 22.51 -38.93 -2.92
#